data_AF-A0A7J9VKJ7-F1
#
_entry.id   AF-A0A7J9VKJ7-F1
#
_cell.length_a   1.000
_cell.length_b   1.000
_cell.length_c   1.000
_cell.angle_alpha   90.00
_cell.angle_beta   90.00
_cell.angle_gamma   90.00
#
_symmetry.space_group_name_H-M   'P 1'
#
loop_
_entity.id
_entity.type
_entity.pdbx_description
1 polymer ?
#
loop_
_entity_poly.entity_id
_entity_poly.type
_entity_poly.pdbx_seq_one_letter_code
_entity_poly.pdbx_strand_id
1 'polypeptide(L)'
;MGGAGERITDPDVYWYWFIVTAATVGYGDYTPTTTEGYLVSIYVIIGGVATITTLFARIAQTIDNAKGRRMLGRQELRVSGHIVVLGYVPGRTETIIDRLVAEESREIVVCAWEDQVEEHPVAHREDVHFVRGNLTDDDVLHRAAVSEAAAVLVDGRDDYVARRRLRPRDLERYVDRAERALIFSERELLRSEWH
;
A
#
# COMPACT_ATOMS: atom_id res chain seq x y z
N MET A 1 21.77 32.84 48.56
CA MET A 1 20.94 31.98 49.43
C MET A 1 19.57 31.90 48.78
N GLY A 2 19.31 30.79 48.10
CA GLY A 2 18.10 30.55 47.31
C GLY A 2 16.98 29.95 48.14
N GLY A 3 15.75 30.16 47.69
CA GLY A 3 14.57 29.60 48.33
C GLY A 3 13.26 30.27 47.91
N ALA A 4 13.11 30.65 46.64
CA ALA A 4 11.78 30.91 46.09
C ALA A 4 11.28 29.57 45.52
N GLY A 5 10.70 28.75 46.39
CA GLY A 5 9.93 27.60 45.95
C GLY A 5 8.64 28.09 45.32
N GLU A 6 8.66 28.37 44.02
CA GLU A 6 7.46 28.55 43.21
C GLU A 6 6.66 27.24 43.27
N ARG A 7 5.55 27.28 44.00
CA ARG A 7 4.65 26.17 44.20
C ARG A 7 3.82 26.04 42.91
N ILE A 8 3.61 24.81 42.44
CA ILE A 8 2.66 24.48 41.34
C ILE A 8 1.22 25.00 41.59
N THR A 9 0.93 25.59 42.75
CA THR A 9 -0.34 26.23 43.05
C THR A 9 -0.66 27.43 42.16
N ASP A 10 0.34 28.06 41.53
CA ASP A 10 0.10 29.13 40.56
C ASP A 10 -0.34 28.53 39.19
N PRO A 11 -1.44 29.01 38.57
CA PRO A 11 -2.03 28.39 37.38
C PRO A 11 -1.09 28.31 36.18
N ASP A 12 -0.23 29.30 35.99
CA ASP A 12 0.78 29.38 34.94
C ASP A 12 1.90 28.33 35.12
N VAL A 13 2.38 28.15 36.35
CA VAL A 13 3.35 27.10 36.70
C VAL A 13 2.74 25.70 36.52
N TYR A 14 1.47 25.53 36.87
CA TYR A 14 0.74 24.28 36.63
C TYR A 14 0.61 23.94 35.14
N TRP A 15 0.26 24.92 34.30
CA TRP A 15 0.17 24.72 32.85
C TRP A 15 1.53 24.40 32.23
N TYR A 16 2.59 25.08 32.65
CA TYR A 16 3.95 24.76 32.23
C TYR A 16 4.31 23.31 32.58
N TRP A 17 4.14 22.93 33.85
CA TRP A 17 4.40 21.59 34.33
C TRP A 17 3.59 20.54 33.56
N PHE A 18 2.29 20.78 33.36
CA PHE A 18 1.40 19.91 32.60
C PHE A 18 1.90 19.67 31.17
N ILE A 19 2.28 20.74 30.45
CA ILE A 19 2.77 20.62 29.07
C ILE A 19 4.11 19.87 29.04
N VAL A 20 5.04 20.17 29.94
CA VAL A 20 6.36 19.51 30.02
C VAL A 20 6.23 18.01 30.35
N THR A 21 5.33 17.65 31.26
CA THR A 21 5.03 16.25 31.61
C THR A 21 4.28 15.54 30.48
N ALA A 22 3.27 16.17 29.88
CA ALA A 22 2.52 15.60 28.77
C ALA A 22 3.38 15.41 27.51
N ALA A 23 4.33 16.32 27.27
CA ALA A 23 5.32 16.21 26.21
C ALA A 23 6.45 15.20 26.53
N THR A 24 6.41 14.54 27.70
CA THR A 24 7.42 13.58 28.17
C THR A 24 8.83 14.17 28.33
N VAL A 25 8.98 15.49 28.38
CA VAL A 25 10.27 16.16 28.57
C VAL A 25 10.72 16.05 30.03
N GLY A 26 9.81 16.34 30.96
CA GLY A 26 10.00 16.08 32.40
C GLY A 26 11.27 16.72 33.00
N TYR A 27 11.42 18.05 32.90
CA TYR A 27 12.58 18.76 33.48
C TYR A 27 12.78 18.52 34.98
N GLY A 28 11.70 18.24 35.71
CA GLY A 28 11.74 17.94 37.15
C GLY A 28 12.02 19.17 38.02
N ASP A 29 11.90 20.36 37.44
CA ASP A 29 12.00 21.65 38.10
C ASP A 29 10.79 21.96 38.98
N TYR A 30 9.60 21.48 38.59
CA TYR A 30 8.38 21.57 39.37
C TYR A 30 7.79 20.19 39.68
N THR A 31 7.36 19.98 40.93
CA THR A 31 6.62 18.77 41.34
C THR A 31 5.42 19.12 42.23
N PRO A 32 4.31 18.38 42.12
CA PRO A 32 3.15 18.60 42.98
C PRO A 32 3.53 18.26 44.43
N THR A 33 3.29 19.19 45.36
CA THR A 33 3.59 18.99 46.79
C THR A 33 2.34 18.80 47.65
N THR A 34 1.14 18.94 47.07
CA THR A 34 -0.15 18.79 47.76
C THR A 34 -0.81 17.48 47.38
N THR A 35 -1.58 16.88 48.32
CA THR A 35 -2.31 15.63 48.08
C THR A 35 -3.22 15.71 46.85
N GLU A 36 -3.91 16.84 46.67
CA GLU A 36 -4.78 17.09 45.52
C GLU A 36 -3.96 17.19 44.22
N GLY A 37 -2.82 17.89 44.25
CA GLY A 37 -1.90 17.98 43.12
C GLY A 37 -1.36 16.62 42.68
N TYR A 38 -1.07 15.72 43.63
CA TYR A 38 -0.68 14.34 43.31
C TYR A 38 -1.78 13.57 42.61
N LEU A 39 -3.04 13.67 43.06
CA LEU A 39 -4.17 12.98 42.42
C LEU A 39 -4.40 13.47 40.98
N VAL A 40 -4.36 14.78 40.77
CA VAL A 40 -4.46 15.37 39.43
C VAL A 40 -3.31 14.91 38.55
N SER A 41 -2.09 14.89 39.09
CA SER A 41 -0.89 14.46 38.36
C SER A 41 -0.98 13.02 37.90
N ILE A 42 -1.48 12.11 38.74
CA ILE A 42 -1.73 10.71 38.36
C ILE A 42 -2.70 10.65 37.18
N TYR A 43 -3.78 11.44 37.22
CA TYR A 43 -4.75 11.48 36.12
C TYR A 43 -4.12 12.00 34.82
N VAL A 44 -3.32 13.07 34.91
CA VAL A 44 -2.59 13.65 33.76
C VAL A 44 -1.63 12.63 33.16
N ILE A 45 -0.86 11.92 33.97
CA ILE A 45 0.09 10.90 33.51
C ILE A 45 -0.65 9.75 32.83
N ILE A 46 -1.70 9.20 33.45
CA ILE A 46 -2.49 8.11 32.87
C ILE A 46 -3.15 8.56 31.56
N GLY A 47 -3.75 9.75 31.55
CA GLY A 47 -4.40 10.33 30.37
C GLY A 47 -3.41 10.60 29.24
N GLY A 48 -2.22 11.12 29.56
CA GLY A 48 -1.15 11.35 28.60
C GLY A 48 -0.68 10.04 27.96
N VAL A 49 -0.38 9.02 28.77
CA VAL A 49 0.01 7.69 28.30
C VAL A 49 -1.09 7.06 27.43
N ALA A 50 -2.35 7.13 27.86
CA ALA A 50 -3.47 6.58 27.09
C ALA A 50 -3.65 7.29 25.73
N THR A 51 -3.48 8.60 25.70
CA THR A 51 -3.60 9.42 24.48
C THR A 51 -2.48 9.09 23.50
N ILE A 52 -1.22 9.10 23.96
CA ILE A 52 -0.05 8.78 23.14
C ILE A 52 -0.15 7.34 22.62
N THR A 53 -0.53 6.38 23.47
CA THR A 53 -0.73 4.97 23.08
C THR A 53 -1.79 4.84 21.98
N THR A 54 -2.93 5.53 22.14
CA THR A 54 -4.00 5.52 21.14
C THR A 54 -3.54 6.14 19.82
N LEU A 55 -2.78 7.24 19.88
CA LEU A 55 -2.23 7.89 18.70
C LEU A 55 -1.29 6.95 17.93
N PHE A 56 -0.36 6.28 18.63
CA PHE A 56 0.52 5.27 18.01
C PHE A 56 -0.27 4.11 17.41
N ALA A 57 -1.28 3.60 18.12
CA ALA A 57 -2.14 2.54 17.61
C ALA A 57 -2.88 2.96 16.33
N ARG A 58 -3.39 4.20 16.26
CA ARG A 58 -4.05 4.75 15.05
C ARG A 58 -3.09 4.86 13.86
N ILE A 59 -1.87 5.30 14.09
CA ILE A 59 -0.84 5.40 13.05
C ILE A 59 -0.49 4.00 12.53
N ALA A 60 -0.24 3.04 13.43
CA ALA A 60 0.03 1.65 13.07
C ALA A 60 -1.12 1.05 12.24
N GLN A 61 -2.37 1.19 12.71
CA GLN A 61 -3.56 0.75 11.96
C GLN A 61 -3.65 1.39 10.57
N THR A 62 -3.29 2.66 10.43
CA THR A 62 -3.33 3.36 9.14
C THR A 62 -2.30 2.77 8.17
N ILE A 63 -1.10 2.48 8.66
CA ILE A 63 -0.04 1.82 7.88
C ILE A 63 -0.46 0.39 7.49
N ASP A 64 -1.00 -0.37 8.44
CA ASP A 64 -1.46 -1.74 8.18
C ASP A 64 -2.62 -1.77 7.18
N ASN A 65 -3.57 -0.86 7.30
CA ASN A 65 -4.66 -0.71 6.32
C ASN A 65 -4.14 -0.27 4.94
N ALA A 66 -3.11 0.57 4.88
CA ALA A 66 -2.49 0.95 3.61
C ALA A 66 -1.77 -0.25 2.97
N LYS A 67 -0.97 -1.00 3.74
CA LYS A 67 -0.32 -2.23 3.27
C LYS A 67 -1.33 -3.28 2.87
N GLY A 68 -2.38 -3.50 3.66
CA GLY A 68 -3.46 -4.43 3.36
C GLY A 68 -4.19 -4.08 2.07
N ARG A 69 -4.45 -2.80 1.80
CA ARG A 69 -5.05 -2.37 0.52
C ARG A 69 -4.16 -2.66 -0.69
N ARG A 70 -2.83 -2.49 -0.54
CA ARG A 70 -1.86 -2.86 -1.60
C ARG A 70 -1.78 -4.37 -1.79
N MET A 71 -1.69 -5.12 -0.69
CA MET A 71 -1.64 -6.58 -0.70
C MET A 71 -2.90 -7.18 -1.33
N LEU A 72 -4.07 -6.58 -1.07
CA LEU A 72 -5.35 -7.01 -1.66
C LEU A 72 -5.57 -6.45 -3.07
N GLY A 73 -4.64 -5.66 -3.61
CA GLY A 73 -4.73 -5.06 -4.94
C GLY A 73 -5.86 -4.06 -5.13
N ARG A 74 -6.35 -3.43 -4.06
CA ARG A 74 -7.51 -2.50 -4.06
C ARG A 74 -7.13 -1.03 -4.23
N GLN A 75 -5.83 -0.74 -4.38
CA GLN A 75 -5.35 0.63 -4.52
C GLN A 75 -5.39 1.07 -5.98
N GLU A 76 -5.66 2.36 -6.20
CA GLU A 76 -5.35 3.04 -7.47
C GLU A 76 -3.85 3.33 -7.53
N LEU A 77 -3.23 3.01 -8.66
CA LEU A 77 -1.80 3.19 -8.90
C LEU A 77 -1.56 4.50 -9.68
N ARG A 78 -0.44 5.15 -9.38
CA ARG A 78 0.02 6.38 -10.06
C ARG A 78 1.38 6.12 -10.67
N VAL A 79 1.39 5.29 -11.71
CA VAL A 79 2.58 4.83 -12.44
C VAL A 79 2.37 5.07 -13.94
N SER A 80 3.47 5.29 -14.66
CA SER A 80 3.47 5.60 -16.10
C SER A 80 4.67 4.97 -16.78
N GLY A 81 4.53 4.55 -18.03
CA GLY A 81 5.60 3.89 -18.79
C GLY A 81 5.94 2.49 -18.30
N HIS A 82 5.07 1.90 -17.48
CA HIS A 82 5.16 0.55 -16.92
C HIS A 82 4.59 -0.50 -17.87
N ILE A 83 4.81 -1.78 -17.53
CA ILE A 83 4.20 -2.92 -18.21
C ILE A 83 3.02 -3.41 -17.37
N VAL A 84 1.86 -3.56 -17.99
CA VAL A 84 0.68 -4.17 -17.34
C VAL A 84 0.57 -5.63 -17.77
N VAL A 85 0.48 -6.54 -16.81
CA VAL A 85 0.18 -7.96 -17.05
C VAL A 85 -1.25 -8.25 -16.64
N LEU A 86 -2.11 -8.57 -17.62
CA LEU A 86 -3.50 -8.93 -17.41
C LEU A 86 -3.63 -10.45 -17.31
N GLY A 87 -3.93 -10.93 -16.12
CA GLY A 87 -4.02 -12.35 -15.78
C GLY A 87 -2.85 -12.80 -14.91
N TYR A 88 -3.09 -13.85 -14.13
CA TYR A 88 -2.07 -14.48 -13.31
C TYR A 88 -2.17 -16.00 -13.37
N VAL A 89 -1.05 -16.63 -13.71
CA VAL A 89 -0.84 -18.07 -13.72
C VAL A 89 0.37 -18.37 -12.82
N PRO A 90 0.17 -19.04 -11.67
CA PRO A 90 1.25 -19.36 -10.73
C PRO A 90 2.46 -20.01 -11.41
N GLY A 91 3.67 -19.61 -11.05
CA GLY A 91 4.93 -20.08 -11.64
C GLY A 91 5.24 -19.51 -13.04
N ARG A 92 4.25 -19.45 -13.95
CA ARG A 92 4.44 -18.91 -15.31
C ARG A 92 4.59 -17.40 -15.30
N THR A 93 3.62 -16.69 -14.73
CA THR A 93 3.62 -15.22 -14.72
C THR A 93 4.80 -14.68 -13.92
N GLU A 94 5.17 -15.33 -12.81
CA GLU A 94 6.36 -14.98 -12.01
C GLU A 94 7.64 -15.07 -12.86
N THR A 95 7.81 -16.16 -13.62
CA THR A 95 8.95 -16.33 -14.53
C THR A 95 9.01 -15.24 -15.61
N ILE A 96 7.86 -14.84 -16.15
CA ILE A 96 7.78 -13.76 -17.15
C ILE A 96 8.17 -12.42 -16.51
N ILE A 97 7.65 -12.13 -15.31
CA ILE A 97 7.97 -10.92 -14.55
C ILE A 97 9.47 -10.84 -14.28
N ASP A 98 10.10 -11.92 -13.82
CA ASP A 98 11.53 -11.94 -13.52
C ASP A 98 12.39 -11.63 -14.76
N ARG A 99 11.98 -12.12 -15.95
CA ARG A 99 12.67 -11.80 -17.21
C ARG A 99 12.49 -10.34 -17.61
N LEU A 100 11.25 -9.84 -17.56
CA LEU A 100 10.93 -8.46 -17.95
C LEU A 100 11.64 -7.43 -17.06
N VAL A 101 11.68 -7.69 -15.75
CA VAL A 101 12.41 -6.83 -14.80
C VAL A 101 13.91 -6.83 -15.10
N ALA A 102 14.49 -7.99 -15.42
CA ALA A 102 15.92 -8.11 -15.70
C ALA A 102 16.33 -7.41 -17.01
N GLU A 103 15.45 -7.37 -18.02
CA GLU A 103 15.75 -6.82 -19.35
C GLU A 103 15.41 -5.32 -19.47
N GLU A 104 14.24 -4.89 -18.97
CA GLU A 104 13.74 -3.54 -19.22
C GLU A 104 13.79 -2.62 -17.98
N SER A 105 14.09 -3.11 -16.77
CA SER A 105 14.13 -2.30 -15.53
C SER A 105 12.91 -1.37 -15.33
N ARG A 106 11.72 -1.83 -15.77
CA ARG A 106 10.46 -1.07 -15.66
C ARG A 106 9.62 -1.60 -14.52
N GLU A 107 8.80 -0.72 -13.95
CA GLU A 107 7.74 -1.14 -13.04
C GLU A 107 6.75 -2.06 -13.77
N ILE A 108 6.24 -3.05 -13.07
CA ILE A 108 5.27 -4.00 -13.59
C ILE A 108 4.00 -3.95 -12.74
N VAL A 109 2.85 -3.93 -13.38
CA VAL A 109 1.55 -3.99 -12.72
C VAL A 109 0.86 -5.31 -13.08
N VAL A 110 0.74 -6.20 -12.10
CA VAL A 110 0.03 -7.48 -12.28
C VAL A 110 -1.43 -7.30 -11.92
N CYS A 111 -2.31 -7.62 -12.85
CA CYS A 111 -3.75 -7.60 -12.65
C CYS A 111 -4.29 -9.03 -12.61
N ALA A 112 -4.94 -9.42 -11.53
CA ALA A 112 -5.53 -10.75 -11.41
C ALA A 112 -7.00 -10.70 -10.99
N TRP A 113 -7.73 -11.73 -11.40
CA TRP A 113 -9.13 -11.88 -11.00
C TRP A 113 -9.26 -12.20 -9.52
N GLU A 114 -10.40 -11.84 -8.94
CA GLU A 114 -10.66 -12.06 -7.51
C GLU A 114 -10.63 -13.54 -7.11
N ASP A 115 -10.99 -14.45 -8.02
CA ASP A 115 -11.00 -15.89 -7.79
C ASP A 115 -9.64 -16.58 -8.04
N GLN A 116 -8.66 -15.86 -8.60
CA GLN A 116 -7.34 -16.43 -8.93
C GLN A 116 -6.34 -16.32 -7.78
N VAL A 117 -6.38 -15.23 -7.03
CA VAL A 117 -5.43 -14.91 -5.96
C VAL A 117 -6.14 -14.16 -4.85
N GLU A 118 -5.79 -14.47 -3.60
CA GLU A 118 -6.32 -13.76 -2.43
C GLU A 118 -5.53 -12.48 -2.16
N GLU A 119 -4.22 -12.52 -2.35
CA GLU A 119 -3.27 -11.47 -2.04
C GLU A 119 -2.22 -11.31 -3.16
N HIS A 120 -1.41 -10.26 -3.06
CA HIS A 120 -0.38 -9.90 -4.03
C HIS A 120 0.61 -11.06 -4.22
N PRO A 121 0.61 -11.74 -5.38
CA PRO A 121 1.39 -12.96 -5.56
C PRO A 121 2.90 -12.72 -5.54
N VAL A 122 3.33 -11.55 -6.02
CA VAL A 122 4.75 -11.18 -6.14
C VAL A 122 5.16 -10.11 -5.12
N ALA A 123 4.61 -10.13 -3.91
CA ALA A 123 4.77 -9.05 -2.91
C ALA A 123 6.21 -8.84 -2.39
N HIS A 124 7.10 -9.79 -2.67
CA HIS A 124 8.52 -9.71 -2.29
C HIS A 124 9.33 -8.74 -3.17
N ARG A 125 8.72 -8.22 -4.24
CA ARG A 125 9.32 -7.30 -5.21
C ARG A 125 8.70 -5.91 -5.09
N GLU A 126 9.52 -4.88 -4.91
CA GLU A 126 9.03 -3.48 -4.80
C GLU A 126 8.72 -2.85 -6.15
N ASP A 127 9.31 -3.37 -7.22
CA ASP A 127 9.13 -2.99 -8.62
C ASP A 127 7.88 -3.61 -9.27
N VAL A 128 7.14 -4.44 -8.51
CA VAL A 128 5.91 -5.08 -8.95
C VAL A 128 4.75 -4.59 -8.10
N HIS A 129 3.73 -4.06 -8.76
CA HIS A 129 2.47 -3.64 -8.17
C HIS A 129 1.36 -4.63 -8.52
N PHE A 130 0.28 -4.61 -7.75
CA PHE A 130 -0.83 -5.53 -7.91
C PHE A 130 -2.18 -4.82 -7.89
N VAL A 131 -3.05 -5.22 -8.83
CA VAL A 131 -4.44 -4.80 -8.89
C VAL A 131 -5.32 -6.04 -8.97
N ARG A 132 -6.29 -6.14 -8.06
CA ARG A 132 -7.22 -7.27 -8.00
C ARG A 132 -8.63 -6.83 -8.39
N GLY A 133 -9.25 -7.56 -9.30
CA GLY A 133 -10.63 -7.30 -9.70
C GLY A 133 -10.99 -7.98 -11.02
N ASN A 134 -12.21 -7.73 -11.47
CA ASN A 134 -12.64 -8.18 -12.79
C ASN A 134 -11.91 -7.39 -13.89
N LEU A 135 -11.07 -8.07 -14.66
CA LEU A 135 -10.20 -7.45 -15.66
C LEU A 135 -10.97 -6.80 -16.83
N THR A 136 -12.26 -7.10 -17.02
CA THR A 136 -13.09 -6.44 -18.04
C THR A 136 -13.66 -5.10 -17.58
N ASP A 137 -13.58 -4.79 -16.28
CA ASP A 137 -14.18 -3.60 -15.71
C ASP A 137 -13.23 -2.39 -15.85
N ASP A 138 -13.78 -1.25 -16.30
CA ASP A 138 -12.99 -0.03 -16.48
C ASP A 138 -12.33 0.46 -15.19
N ASP A 139 -12.93 0.21 -14.02
CA ASP A 139 -12.35 0.55 -12.71
C ASP A 139 -10.99 -0.12 -12.51
N VAL A 140 -10.88 -1.41 -12.85
CA VAL A 140 -9.65 -2.18 -12.69
C VAL A 140 -8.57 -1.67 -13.64
N LEU A 141 -8.95 -1.35 -14.88
CA LEU A 141 -8.03 -0.81 -15.89
C LEU A 141 -7.56 0.60 -15.54
N HIS A 142 -8.45 1.41 -14.95
CA HIS A 142 -8.12 2.73 -14.45
C HIS A 142 -7.15 2.64 -13.26
N ARG A 143 -7.45 1.79 -12.27
CA ARG A 143 -6.58 1.56 -11.11
C ARG A 143 -5.21 1.01 -11.47
N ALA A 144 -5.12 0.21 -12.53
CA ALA A 144 -3.86 -0.29 -13.07
C ALA A 144 -3.11 0.70 -13.98
N ALA A 145 -3.65 1.92 -14.15
CA ALA A 145 -3.11 2.97 -15.01
C ALA A 145 -2.82 2.48 -16.45
N VAL A 146 -3.70 1.64 -17.01
CA VAL A 146 -3.49 1.01 -18.34
C VAL A 146 -3.30 2.04 -19.45
N SER A 147 -3.94 3.20 -19.36
CA SER A 147 -3.81 4.28 -20.34
C SER A 147 -2.43 4.95 -20.37
N GLU A 148 -1.65 4.78 -19.30
CA GLU A 148 -0.30 5.33 -19.15
C GLU A 148 0.77 4.24 -19.33
N ALA A 149 0.34 2.99 -19.63
CA ALA A 149 1.23 1.86 -19.77
C ALA A 149 1.98 1.89 -21.10
N ALA A 150 3.26 1.56 -21.06
CA ALA A 150 4.07 1.41 -22.26
C ALA A 150 3.72 0.13 -23.03
N ALA A 151 3.37 -0.93 -22.30
CA ALA A 151 2.96 -2.20 -22.87
C ALA A 151 1.90 -2.88 -22.01
N VAL A 152 0.98 -3.58 -22.66
CA VAL A 152 0.04 -4.50 -22.02
C VAL A 152 0.30 -5.91 -22.51
N LEU A 153 0.61 -6.81 -21.58
CA LEU A 153 0.75 -8.24 -21.75
C LEU A 153 -0.53 -8.92 -21.25
N VAL A 154 -1.11 -9.80 -22.06
CA VAL A 154 -2.27 -10.60 -21.63
C VAL A 154 -1.82 -12.04 -21.38
N ASP A 155 -1.70 -12.43 -20.11
CA ASP A 155 -1.35 -13.79 -19.70
C ASP A 155 -2.62 -14.59 -19.41
N GLY A 156 -3.25 -15.07 -20.47
CA GLY A 156 -4.47 -15.90 -20.38
C GLY A 156 -4.16 -17.33 -19.97
N ARG A 157 -4.88 -17.89 -18.98
CA ARG A 157 -5.10 -19.35 -18.94
C ARG A 157 -5.81 -19.79 -20.23
N ASP A 158 -5.56 -21.01 -20.70
CA ASP A 158 -6.24 -21.59 -21.87
C ASP A 158 -7.77 -21.54 -21.78
N ASP A 159 -8.31 -21.55 -20.56
CA ASP A 159 -9.75 -21.45 -20.30
C ASP A 159 -10.34 -20.07 -20.68
N TYR A 160 -9.54 -19.01 -20.80
CA TYR A 160 -10.01 -17.66 -21.16
C TYR A 160 -10.28 -17.50 -22.66
N VAL A 161 -9.55 -18.22 -23.51
CA VAL A 161 -9.81 -18.25 -24.96
C VAL A 161 -10.90 -19.29 -25.26
N ALA A 162 -10.97 -20.37 -24.47
CA ALA A 162 -11.90 -21.48 -24.70
C ALA A 162 -13.32 -21.27 -24.13
N ARG A 163 -13.48 -20.55 -23.00
CA ARG A 163 -14.80 -20.29 -22.37
C ARG A 163 -15.22 -18.81 -22.45
N ARG A 164 -15.44 -18.33 -23.67
CA ARG A 164 -16.55 -17.40 -24.00
C ARG A 164 -16.66 -16.13 -23.12
N ARG A 165 -15.69 -15.20 -23.16
CA ARG A 165 -16.01 -13.82 -22.71
C ARG A 165 -15.15 -12.65 -23.22
N LEU A 166 -13.95 -12.86 -23.75
CA LEU A 166 -13.22 -11.77 -24.42
C LEU A 166 -13.53 -11.82 -25.92
N ARG A 167 -14.37 -10.91 -26.39
CA ARG A 167 -14.57 -10.72 -27.83
C ARG A 167 -13.32 -10.03 -28.38
N PRO A 168 -13.01 -10.19 -29.68
CA PRO A 168 -11.93 -9.43 -30.33
C PRO A 168 -12.01 -7.90 -30.07
N ARG A 169 -13.22 -7.35 -29.91
CA ARG A 169 -13.44 -5.94 -29.51
C ARG A 169 -12.96 -5.58 -28.11
N ASP A 170 -12.99 -6.53 -27.18
CA ASP A 170 -12.52 -6.27 -25.81
C ASP A 170 -10.98 -6.24 -25.78
N LEU A 171 -10.32 -6.95 -26.71
CA LEU A 171 -8.87 -6.89 -26.94
C LEU A 171 -8.44 -5.56 -27.58
N GLU A 172 -9.20 -5.05 -28.55
CA GLU A 172 -8.99 -3.72 -29.14
C GLU A 172 -8.99 -2.62 -28.07
N ARG A 173 -9.79 -2.77 -27.01
CA ARG A 173 -9.88 -1.80 -25.90
C ARG A 173 -8.59 -1.67 -25.09
N TYR A 174 -7.77 -2.73 -25.02
CA TYR A 174 -6.45 -2.70 -24.39
C TYR A 174 -5.40 -2.12 -25.32
N VAL A 175 -5.49 -2.46 -26.60
CA VAL A 175 -4.58 -1.97 -27.64
C VAL A 175 -4.74 -0.47 -27.89
N ASP A 176 -5.97 0.04 -27.83
CA ASP A 176 -6.29 1.45 -28.08
C ASP A 176 -5.88 2.37 -26.91
N ARG A 177 -5.71 1.82 -25.71
CA ARG A 177 -5.32 2.59 -24.50
C ARG A 177 -3.83 2.59 -24.22
N ALA A 178 -3.08 1.60 -24.71
CA ALA A 178 -1.65 1.49 -24.46
C ALA A 178 -0.83 1.99 -25.65
N GLU A 179 0.38 2.48 -25.40
CA GLU A 179 1.29 2.91 -26.49
C GLU A 179 1.65 1.74 -27.43
N ARG A 180 1.74 0.53 -26.88
CA ARG A 180 1.85 -0.74 -27.60
C ARG A 180 1.09 -1.83 -26.86
N ALA A 181 0.45 -2.74 -27.58
CA ALA A 181 -0.09 -3.98 -27.00
C ALA A 181 0.56 -5.19 -27.64
N LEU A 182 1.06 -6.08 -26.79
CA LEU A 182 1.65 -7.35 -27.18
C LEU A 182 0.81 -8.46 -26.56
N ILE A 183 -0.03 -9.08 -27.38
CA ILE A 183 -0.79 -10.25 -26.98
C ILE A 183 0.14 -11.44 -27.15
N PHE A 184 0.59 -12.04 -26.04
CA PHE A 184 1.31 -13.30 -26.08
C PHE A 184 0.34 -14.43 -25.75
N SER A 185 -0.07 -15.18 -26.78
CA SER A 185 -0.78 -16.45 -26.59
C SER A 185 0.26 -17.58 -26.46
N GLU A 186 -0.03 -18.64 -25.71
CA GLU A 186 0.87 -19.78 -25.43
C GLU A 186 1.63 -20.30 -26.68
N ARG A 187 1.03 -20.20 -27.87
CA ARG A 187 1.64 -20.57 -29.16
C ARG A 187 2.84 -19.73 -29.60
N GLU A 188 3.00 -18.52 -29.11
CA GLU A 188 4.11 -17.62 -29.48
C GLU A 188 5.33 -17.80 -28.58
N LEU A 189 5.13 -18.14 -27.30
CA LEU A 189 6.22 -18.41 -26.35
C LEU A 189 6.96 -19.73 -26.68
N LEU A 190 6.25 -20.76 -27.12
CA LEU A 190 6.87 -22.00 -27.61
C LEU A 190 7.70 -21.79 -28.91
N ARG A 191 7.52 -20.66 -29.61
CA ARG A 191 8.29 -20.34 -30.81
C ARG A 191 9.55 -19.51 -30.50
N SER A 192 9.61 -18.81 -29.37
CA SER A 192 10.80 -18.07 -28.93
C SER A 192 11.82 -18.92 -28.16
N GLU A 193 11.46 -20.12 -27.69
CA GLU A 193 12.41 -21.06 -27.06
C GLU A 193 13.29 -21.84 -28.06
N TRP A 194 13.17 -21.56 -29.37
CA TRP A 194 13.93 -22.22 -30.44
C TRP A 194 14.64 -21.24 -31.40
N HIS A 195 15.09 -20.08 -30.90
CA HIS A 195 15.97 -19.18 -31.65
C HIS A 195 17.08 -18.59 -30.78
#